data_AF-A0A016VMX6-F1
#
_entry.id   AF-A0A016VMX6-F1
#
_cell.length_a   1.000
_cell.length_b   1.000
_cell.length_c   1.000
_cell.angle_alpha   90.00
_cell.angle_beta   90.00
_cell.angle_gamma   90.00
#
_symmetry.space_group_name_H-M   'P 1'
#
loop_
_entity.id
_entity.type
_entity.pdbx_description
1 polymer ?
#
loop_
_entity_poly.entity_id
_entity_poly.type
_entity_poly.pdbx_seq_one_letter_code
_entity_poly.pdbx_strand_id
1 'polypeptide(L)'
;MRLDPNASHIEQLVANACCGRALQEDLQKHRRKKILETAEGRKSLKKCRRDLRDHNIPLTALLNEEGIVTSSRREMEAITERFYTNLFRSSVPVVNPNIVMKHLGFFPQKSALRSKA
;
A
#
# COMPACT_ATOMS: atom_id res chain seq x y z
N MET A 1 3.29 12.60 17.04
CA MET A 1 3.37 14.07 17.14
C MET A 1 1.99 14.63 16.89
N ARG A 2 1.44 15.46 17.79
CA ARG A 2 0.17 16.16 17.55
C ARG A 2 0.47 17.37 16.68
N LEU A 3 -0.01 17.38 15.44
CA LEU A 3 0.03 18.56 14.59
C LEU A 3 -1.01 19.55 15.12
N ASP A 4 -0.63 20.81 15.26
CA ASP A 4 -1.56 21.88 15.63
C ASP A 4 -2.58 22.06 14.47
N PRO A 5 -3.88 21.89 14.73
CA PRO A 5 -4.91 22.07 13.71
C PRO A 5 -4.97 23.50 13.13
N ASN A 6 -4.35 24.48 13.79
CA ASN A 6 -4.28 25.87 13.31
C ASN A 6 -2.96 26.24 12.62
N ALA A 7 -2.02 25.31 12.45
CA ALA A 7 -0.74 25.58 11.80
C ALA A 7 -0.91 25.96 10.32
N SER A 8 -0.16 26.95 9.87
CA SER A 8 -0.13 27.36 8.46
C SER A 8 0.28 26.20 7.56
N HIS A 9 -0.21 26.18 6.32
CA HIS A 9 0.13 25.14 5.34
C HIS A 9 1.65 24.92 5.19
N ILE A 10 2.42 26.00 5.26
CA ILE A 10 3.89 25.96 5.19
C ILE A 10 4.48 25.26 6.41
N GLU A 11 3.97 25.53 7.61
CA GLU A 11 4.43 24.91 8.86
C GLU A 11 4.15 23.40 8.87
N GLN A 12 3.00 22.98 8.33
CA GLN A 12 2.67 21.56 8.17
C GLN A 12 3.64 20.86 7.21
N LEU A 13 3.97 21.49 6.07
CA LEU A 13 4.95 20.95 5.12
C LEU A 13 6.34 20.80 5.75
N VAL A 14 6.79 21.81 6.49
CA VAL A 14 8.07 21.78 7.20
C VAL A 14 8.08 20.68 8.27
N ALA A 15 7.01 20.57 9.06
CA ALA A 15 6.88 19.52 10.07
C ALA A 15 6.93 18.11 9.46
N ASN A 16 6.20 17.89 8.36
CA ASN A 16 6.20 16.62 7.63
C ASN A 16 7.59 16.28 7.06
N ALA A 17 8.29 17.28 6.48
CA ALA A 17 9.64 17.08 5.97
C ALA A 17 10.63 16.75 7.09
N CYS A 18 10.54 17.42 8.24
CA CYS A 18 11.33 17.11 9.44
C CYS A 18 11.07 15.69 9.93
N CYS A 19 9.80 15.27 10.01
CA CYS A 19 9.43 13.91 10.40
C CYS A 19 9.98 12.86 9.44
N GLY A 20 9.89 13.12 8.12
CA GLY A 20 10.46 12.24 7.10
C GLY A 20 11.97 12.06 7.26
N ARG A 21 12.71 13.14 7.51
CA ARG A 21 14.16 13.08 7.77
C ARG A 21 14.49 12.31 9.05
N ALA A 22 13.81 12.62 10.15
CA ALA A 22 14.02 11.93 11.43
C ALA A 22 13.75 10.42 11.31
N LEU A 23 12.68 10.03 10.62
CA LEU A 23 12.39 8.62 10.35
C LEU A 23 13.48 7.96 9.50
N GLN A 24 13.98 8.64 8.47
CA GLN A 24 15.06 8.13 7.62
C GLN A 24 16.35 7.89 8.42
N GLU A 25 16.69 8.81 9.33
CA GLU A 25 17.83 8.67 10.24
C GLU A 25 17.67 7.47 11.18
N ASP A 26 16.49 7.32 11.79
CA ASP A 26 16.18 6.20 12.68
C ASP A 26 16.25 4.86 11.93
N LEU A 27 15.72 4.79 10.70
CA LEU A 27 15.84 3.60 9.85
C LEU A 27 17.29 3.26 9.53
N GLN A 28 18.14 4.25 9.25
CA GLN A 28 19.57 4.03 9.04
C GLN A 28 20.26 3.54 10.31
N LYS A 29 19.95 4.15 11.46
CA LYS A 29 20.48 3.75 12.77
C LYS A 29 20.09 2.31 13.11
N HIS A 30 18.83 1.95 12.88
CA HIS A 30 18.35 0.58 13.05
C HIS A 30 19.09 -0.41 12.15
N ARG A 31 19.25 -0.10 10.85
CA ARG A 31 20.02 -0.94 9.91
C ARG A 31 21.45 -1.17 10.38
N ARG A 32 22.16 -0.11 10.78
CA ARG A 32 23.53 -0.21 11.29
C ARG A 32 23.61 -1.06 12.54
N LYS A 33 22.72 -0.82 13.51
CA LYS A 33 22.62 -1.59 14.76
C LYS A 33 22.40 -3.08 14.48
N LYS A 34 21.44 -3.43 13.63
CA LYS A 34 21.12 -4.83 13.32
C LYS A 34 22.28 -5.56 12.64
N ILE A 35 23.02 -4.88 11.77
CA ILE A 35 24.22 -5.44 11.13
C ILE A 35 25.32 -5.69 12.18
N LEU A 36 25.56 -4.73 13.07
CA LEU A 36 26.54 -4.86 14.14
C LEU A 36 26.20 -6.02 15.08
N GLU A 37 24.98 -6.09 15.59
CA GLU A 37 24.50 -7.19 16.45
C GLU A 37 24.60 -8.56 15.77
N THR A 38 24.36 -8.61 14.45
CA THR A 38 24.50 -9.85 13.66
C THR A 38 25.97 -10.27 13.56
N ALA A 39 26.88 -9.30 13.34
CA ALA A 39 28.32 -9.56 13.27
C ALA A 39 28.87 -10.04 14.62
N GLU A 40 28.51 -9.35 15.71
CA GLU A 40 28.88 -9.71 17.08
C GLU A 40 28.34 -11.10 17.46
N GLY A 41 27.10 -11.40 17.08
CA GLY A 41 26.49 -12.71 17.27
C GLY A 41 27.04 -13.81 16.35
N ARG A 42 28.03 -13.51 15.50
CA ARG A 42 28.60 -14.43 14.49
C ARG A 42 27.54 -15.10 13.61
N LYS A 43 26.43 -14.38 13.36
CA LYS A 43 25.31 -14.84 12.53
C LYS A 43 25.58 -14.52 11.06
N SER A 44 24.81 -15.14 10.16
CA SER A 44 24.95 -14.89 8.72
C SER A 44 24.57 -13.45 8.34
N LEU A 45 25.57 -12.64 8.01
CA LEU A 45 25.37 -11.29 7.47
C LEU A 45 24.57 -11.30 6.16
N LYS A 46 24.73 -12.34 5.34
CA LYS A 46 23.95 -12.52 4.10
C LYS A 46 22.46 -12.61 4.38
N LYS A 47 22.07 -13.38 5.40
CA LYS A 47 20.67 -13.49 5.85
C LYS A 47 20.17 -12.16 6.40
N CYS A 48 20.92 -11.52 7.31
CA CYS A 48 20.54 -10.22 7.89
C CYS A 48 20.30 -9.15 6.82
N ARG A 49 21.16 -9.05 5.80
CA ARG A 49 20.98 -8.08 4.71
C ARG A 49 19.72 -8.36 3.88
N ARG A 50 19.39 -9.64 3.65
CA ARG A 50 18.16 -10.04 2.96
C ARG A 50 16.93 -9.64 3.78
N ASP A 51 16.89 -10.01 5.05
CA ASP A 51 15.76 -9.68 5.93
C ASP A 51 15.54 -8.16 6.00
N LEU A 52 16.62 -7.38 6.11
CA LEU A 52 16.54 -5.90 6.08
C LEU A 52 15.99 -5.33 4.76
N ARG A 53 16.29 -5.98 3.63
CA ARG A 53 15.78 -5.59 2.31
C ARG A 53 14.31 -5.97 2.17
N ASP A 54 13.93 -7.17 2.59
CA ASP A 54 12.57 -7.68 2.44
C ASP A 54 11.56 -6.88 3.27
N HIS A 55 11.97 -6.35 4.42
CA HIS A 55 11.16 -5.38 5.20
C HIS A 55 11.09 -3.96 4.62
N ASN A 56 11.92 -3.64 3.61
CA ASN A 56 11.99 -2.33 2.98
C ASN A 56 11.43 -2.31 1.57
N ILE A 57 10.84 -3.41 1.09
CA ILE A 57 10.18 -3.43 -0.21
C ILE A 57 8.95 -2.52 -0.06
N PRO A 58 8.92 -1.32 -0.70
CA PRO A 58 7.66 -0.59 -0.84
C PRO A 58 6.68 -1.57 -1.49
N LEU A 59 5.39 -1.56 -1.16
CA LEU A 59 4.45 -2.36 -1.94
C LEU A 59 4.71 -2.01 -3.41
N THR A 60 5.28 -2.93 -4.19
CA THR A 60 5.63 -2.66 -5.58
C THR A 60 4.37 -2.33 -6.38
N ALA A 61 3.22 -2.75 -5.86
CA ALA A 61 1.87 -2.38 -6.30
C ALA A 61 1.50 -0.90 -6.06
N LEU A 62 2.35 -0.08 -5.43
CA LEU A 62 2.14 1.36 -5.22
C LEU A 62 3.18 2.22 -5.97
N LEU A 63 3.94 1.59 -6.87
CA LEU A 63 4.77 2.32 -7.81
C LEU A 63 3.88 2.87 -8.92
N ASN A 64 4.08 4.12 -9.29
CA ASN A 64 3.47 4.69 -10.49
C ASN A 64 4.08 4.07 -11.77
N GLU A 65 3.59 4.44 -12.95
CA GLU A 65 4.08 3.91 -14.24
C GLU A 65 5.57 4.20 -14.45
N GLU A 66 6.09 5.25 -13.83
CA GLU A 66 7.49 5.66 -13.85
C GLU A 66 8.36 4.90 -12.82
N GLY A 67 7.78 3.97 -12.06
CA GLY A 67 8.49 3.17 -11.06
C GLY A 67 8.83 3.92 -9.77
N ILE A 68 8.22 5.08 -9.53
CA ILE A 68 8.43 5.92 -8.36
C ILE A 68 7.39 5.58 -7.28
N VAL A 69 7.86 5.52 -6.02
CA VAL A 69 6.97 5.33 -4.86
C VAL A 69 6.16 6.59 -4.63
N THR A 70 4.85 6.46 -4.74
CA THR A 70 3.91 7.54 -4.47
C THR A 70 3.43 7.49 -3.01
N SER A 71 3.28 8.66 -2.39
CA SER A 71 2.61 8.84 -1.08
C SER A 71 1.25 9.55 -1.18
N SER A 72 0.87 10.01 -2.38
CA SER A 72 -0.43 10.62 -2.65
C SER A 72 -1.53 9.57 -2.59
N ARG A 73 -2.49 9.76 -1.69
CA ARG A 73 -3.64 8.85 -1.55
C ARG A 73 -4.36 8.60 -2.88
N ARG A 74 -4.62 9.66 -3.65
CA ARG A 74 -5.36 9.57 -4.92
C ARG A 74 -4.61 8.72 -5.94
N GLU A 75 -3.29 8.91 -6.03
CA GLU A 75 -2.46 8.14 -6.95
C GLU A 75 -2.34 6.68 -6.48
N MET A 76 -2.18 6.44 -5.17
CA MET A 76 -2.19 5.08 -4.62
C MET A 76 -3.51 4.35 -4.91
N GLU A 77 -4.66 5.03 -4.77
CA GLU A 77 -5.98 4.51 -5.12
C GLU A 77 -6.05 4.18 -6.63
N ALA A 78 -5.59 5.09 -7.50
CA ALA A 78 -5.57 4.87 -8.95
C ALA A 78 -4.66 3.71 -9.38
N ILE A 79 -3.46 3.59 -8.80
CA ILE A 79 -2.53 2.49 -9.08
C ILE A 79 -3.17 1.16 -8.66
N THR A 80 -3.78 1.13 -7.47
CA THR A 80 -4.45 -0.07 -6.93
C THR A 80 -5.64 -0.48 -7.80
N GLU A 81 -6.47 0.48 -8.20
CA GLU A 81 -7.61 0.26 -9.09
C GLU A 81 -7.16 -0.30 -10.44
N ARG A 82 -6.15 0.31 -11.08
CA ARG A 82 -5.60 -0.17 -12.35
C ARG A 82 -5.03 -1.58 -12.24
N PHE A 83 -4.29 -1.85 -11.17
CA PHE A 83 -3.68 -3.16 -10.92
C PHE A 83 -4.75 -4.25 -10.83
N TYR A 84 -5.75 -4.08 -9.95
CA TYR A 84 -6.78 -5.10 -9.77
C TYR A 84 -7.74 -5.19 -10.97
N THR A 85 -8.02 -4.08 -11.65
CA THR A 85 -8.80 -4.09 -12.89
C THR A 85 -8.11 -4.94 -13.95
N ASN A 86 -6.80 -4.76 -14.15
CA ASN A 86 -6.05 -5.56 -15.11
C ASN A 86 -5.92 -7.03 -14.69
N LEU A 87 -5.72 -7.29 -13.40
CA LEU A 87 -5.58 -8.64 -12.85
C LEU A 87 -6.85 -9.48 -13.05
N PHE A 88 -8.02 -8.87 -12.84
CA PHE A 88 -9.32 -9.52 -12.97
C PHE A 88 -10.00 -9.27 -14.32
N ARG A 89 -9.31 -8.64 -15.28
CA ARG A 89 -9.83 -8.43 -16.63
C ARG A 89 -9.89 -9.77 -17.36
N SER A 90 -11.10 -10.21 -17.71
CA SER A 90 -11.28 -11.37 -18.57
C SER A 90 -10.66 -11.11 -19.94
N SER A 91 -9.77 -12.00 -20.38
CA SER A 91 -9.19 -12.02 -21.74
C SER A 91 -10.13 -12.65 -22.77
N VAL A 92 -11.15 -13.37 -22.31
CA VAL A 92 -12.24 -13.87 -23.15
C VAL A 92 -13.28 -12.77 -23.27
N PRO A 93 -13.78 -12.44 -24.48
CA PRO A 93 -14.94 -11.57 -24.63
C PRO A 93 -16.08 -12.23 -23.86
N VAL A 94 -16.41 -11.68 -22.70
CA VAL A 94 -17.64 -12.04 -22.01
C VAL A 94 -18.74 -11.46 -22.90
N VAL A 95 -19.38 -12.30 -23.72
CA VAL A 95 -20.63 -11.94 -24.39
C VAL A 95 -21.54 -11.49 -23.27
N ASN A 96 -21.82 -10.18 -23.23
CA ASN A 96 -22.58 -9.57 -22.16
C ASN A 96 -23.92 -10.32 -22.03
N PRO A 97 -24.16 -11.09 -20.95
CA PRO A 97 -25.39 -11.87 -20.83
C PRO A 97 -26.63 -10.97 -20.66
N ASN A 98 -26.46 -9.65 -20.53
CA ASN A 98 -27.55 -8.68 -20.45
C ASN A 98 -28.33 -8.47 -21.76
N ILE A 99 -27.93 -9.06 -22.90
CA ILE A 99 -28.83 -9.16 -24.07
C ILE A 99 -29.82 -10.34 -23.91
N VAL A 100 -29.51 -11.32 -23.05
CA VAL A 100 -30.36 -12.50 -22.80
C VAL A 100 -31.15 -12.41 -21.48
N MET A 101 -30.96 -11.37 -20.66
CA MET A 101 -31.73 -11.17 -19.41
C MET A 101 -33.10 -10.50 -19.58
N LYS A 102 -33.69 -10.44 -20.79
CA LYS A 102 -35.11 -10.03 -20.95
C LYS A 102 -36.11 -11.18 -20.74
N HIS A 103 -35.64 -12.42 -20.57
CA HIS A 103 -36.49 -13.62 -20.59
C HIS A 103 -36.70 -14.28 -19.22
N LEU A 104 -35.83 -14.03 -18.24
CA LEU A 104 -36.00 -14.55 -16.88
C LEU A 104 -35.37 -13.56 -15.88
N GLY A 105 -36.16 -12.58 -15.47
CA GLY A 105 -35.76 -11.59 -14.48
C GLY A 105 -35.88 -12.13 -13.07
N PHE A 106 -34.75 -12.51 -12.47
CA PHE A 106 -34.54 -12.32 -11.03
C PHE A 106 -33.06 -12.41 -10.67
N PHE A 107 -32.49 -11.31 -10.16
CA PHE A 107 -31.27 -11.34 -9.35
C PHE A 107 -31.62 -10.69 -8.00
N PRO A 108 -31.44 -11.40 -6.86
CA PRO A 108 -31.88 -10.87 -5.57
C PRO A 108 -30.94 -9.77 -5.10
N GLN A 109 -31.50 -8.61 -4.77
CA GLN A 109 -30.83 -7.64 -3.91
C GLN A 109 -30.72 -8.25 -2.50
N LYS A 110 -29.50 -8.29 -1.96
CA LYS A 110 -29.29 -8.61 -0.55
C LYS A 110 -29.66 -7.39 0.28
N SER A 111 -30.87 -7.37 0.83
CA SER A 111 -31.19 -6.52 1.98
C SER A 111 -31.90 -7.34 3.06
N ALA A 112 -31.28 -7.27 4.24
CA ALA A 112 -31.83 -7.49 5.58
C ALA A 112 -32.48 -8.85 5.92
N LEU A 113 -31.72 -9.70 6.62
CA LEU A 113 -32.28 -10.55 7.68
C LEU A 113 -31.37 -10.46 8.91
N ARG A 114 -31.69 -9.50 9.79
CA ARG A 114 -31.29 -9.53 11.21
C ARG A 114 -32.56 -9.40 12.03
N SER A 115 -32.98 -10.52 12.65
CA SER A 115 -33.99 -10.70 13.70
C SER A 115 -34.66 -12.05 13.44
N LYS A 116 -34.82 -13.02 14.33
CA LYS A 116 -34.61 -13.19 15.78
C LYS A 116 -34.75 -14.70 16.00
N ALA A 117 -34.06 -15.23 16.99
CA ALA A 117 -34.58 -16.28 17.85
C ALA A 117 -34.22 -15.84 19.28
#